data_AF-A0AAD4WTC8-F1
#
_entry.id   AF-A0AAD4WTC8-F1
#
_cell.length_a   1.000
_cell.length_b   1.000
_cell.length_c   1.000
_cell.angle_alpha   90.00
_cell.angle_beta   90.00
_cell.angle_gamma   90.00
#
_symmetry.space_group_name_H-M   'P 1'
#
loop_
_entity.id
_entity.type
_entity.pdbx_description
1 polymer ?
#
loop_
_entity_poly.entity_id
_entity_poly.type
_entity_poly.pdbx_seq_one_letter_code
_entity_poly.pdbx_strand_id
1 'polypeptide(L)'
;MIGDSDSTFRKACLVASVFSQSHTLNWLDLNQRVIFCQLIDKINTESHFLEVFTSIELAVHKNKDPFQRIRWLGSLNLEEESSPNHDQYMPLMGMKNLLSLCIQHKDKVEAAFQQLRSRFSSEVIFEDAIESYKILLEKYRKARKQYMNGMVSLHYEL
;
A
#
# COMPACT_ATOMS: atom_id res chain seq x y z
N MET A 1 -9.56 1.27 -1.09
CA MET A 1 -8.29 1.93 -1.46
C MET A 1 -8.52 2.76 -2.71
N ILE A 2 -7.70 3.78 -2.98
CA ILE A 2 -7.83 4.64 -4.18
C ILE A 2 -7.90 3.79 -5.48
N GLY A 3 -7.21 2.63 -5.53
CA GLY A 3 -7.30 1.71 -6.68
C GLY A 3 -8.57 0.87 -6.80
N ASP A 4 -9.39 0.78 -5.75
CA ASP A 4 -10.70 0.09 -5.78
C ASP A 4 -11.76 0.98 -6.43
N SER A 5 -11.66 2.29 -6.21
CA SER A 5 -12.60 3.30 -6.74
C SER A 5 -12.11 3.95 -8.04
N ASP A 6 -10.81 4.08 -8.26
CA ASP A 6 -10.24 4.73 -9.45
C ASP A 6 -9.62 3.73 -10.44
N SER A 7 -10.30 3.56 -11.58
CA SER A 7 -9.85 2.68 -12.66
C SER A 7 -8.53 3.12 -13.30
N THR A 8 -8.19 4.40 -13.20
CA THR A 8 -6.92 4.98 -13.71
C THR A 8 -5.75 4.45 -12.91
N PHE A 9 -5.85 4.43 -11.58
CA PHE A 9 -4.82 3.85 -10.72
C PHE A 9 -4.70 2.34 -10.89
N ARG A 10 -5.83 1.65 -11.08
CA ARG A 10 -5.83 0.21 -11.39
C ARG A 10 -5.09 -0.09 -12.69
N LYS A 11 -5.31 0.72 -13.73
CA LYS A 11 -4.64 0.59 -15.03
C LYS A 11 -3.19 1.04 -14.99
N ALA A 12 -2.85 2.10 -14.27
CA ALA A 12 -1.48 2.58 -14.07
C ALA A 12 -0.55 1.50 -13.48
N CYS A 13 -1.02 0.77 -12.45
CA CYS A 13 -0.29 -0.37 -11.88
C CYS A 13 -0.11 -1.53 -12.90
N LEU A 14 -1.07 -1.72 -13.80
CA LEU A 14 -1.02 -2.74 -14.86
C LEU A 14 -0.13 -2.32 -16.04
N VAL A 15 -0.15 -1.04 -16.44
CA VAL A 15 0.62 -0.49 -17.55
C VAL A 15 2.13 -0.59 -17.27
N ALA A 16 2.57 -0.40 -16.02
CA ALA A 16 3.96 -0.65 -15.62
C ALA A 16 4.39 -2.13 -15.75
N SER A 17 3.44 -3.07 -15.81
CA SER A 17 3.68 -4.52 -15.90
C SER A 17 3.68 -5.10 -17.31
N VAL A 18 3.20 -4.34 -18.31
CA VAL A 18 2.93 -4.84 -19.67
C VAL A 18 4.08 -4.56 -20.66
N PHE A 19 5.01 -3.66 -20.36
CA PHE A 19 6.03 -3.25 -21.33
C PHE A 19 7.25 -4.19 -21.40
N SER A 20 7.46 -4.70 -22.61
CA SER A 20 8.68 -5.35 -23.09
C SER A 20 9.83 -4.34 -23.26
N GLN A 21 11.07 -4.78 -23.06
CA GLN A 21 12.33 -4.03 -22.98
C GLN A 21 12.67 -3.10 -24.17
N SER A 22 11.84 -2.99 -25.21
CA SER A 22 12.18 -2.28 -26.46
C SER A 22 11.69 -0.83 -26.57
N HIS A 23 10.83 -0.34 -25.67
CA HIS A 23 10.35 1.05 -25.69
C HIS A 23 10.83 1.84 -24.46
N THR A 24 11.90 2.62 -24.68
CA THR A 24 12.37 3.79 -23.91
C THR A 24 12.21 3.73 -22.39
N LEU A 25 13.29 3.35 -21.68
CA LEU A 25 13.46 3.50 -20.23
C LEU A 25 12.91 4.83 -19.67
N ASN A 26 13.08 5.94 -20.40
CA ASN A 26 12.61 7.27 -20.00
C ASN A 26 11.09 7.39 -19.93
N TRP A 27 10.34 6.67 -20.76
CA TRP A 27 8.87 6.74 -20.77
C TRP A 27 8.27 6.05 -19.54
N LEU A 28 8.82 4.89 -19.16
CA LEU A 28 8.36 4.17 -17.96
C LEU A 28 8.64 4.98 -16.69
N ASP A 29 9.84 5.53 -16.56
CA ASP A 29 10.22 6.40 -15.44
C ASP A 29 9.32 7.64 -15.36
N LEU A 30 9.10 8.34 -16.48
CA LEU A 30 8.22 9.50 -16.54
C LEU A 30 6.78 9.15 -16.10
N ASN A 31 6.23 8.02 -16.59
CA ASN A 31 4.88 7.60 -16.18
C ASN A 31 4.81 7.26 -14.70
N GLN A 32 5.79 6.55 -14.16
CA GLN A 32 5.83 6.22 -12.74
C GLN A 32 5.91 7.46 -11.86
N ARG A 33 6.71 8.46 -12.27
CA ARG A 33 6.76 9.77 -11.60
C ARG A 33 5.42 10.50 -11.64
N VAL A 34 4.76 10.52 -12.80
CA VAL A 34 3.43 11.14 -12.93
C VAL A 34 2.41 10.45 -12.03
N ILE A 35 2.36 9.11 -12.04
CA ILE A 35 1.47 8.32 -11.19
C ILE A 35 1.76 8.59 -9.71
N PHE A 36 3.04 8.66 -9.34
CA PHE A 36 3.48 8.98 -7.99
C PHE A 36 2.97 10.35 -7.56
N CYS A 37 3.20 11.41 -8.34
CA CYS A 37 2.70 12.74 -8.03
C CYS A 37 1.18 12.76 -7.87
N GLN A 38 0.44 12.12 -8.78
CA GLN A 38 -1.02 12.00 -8.68
C GLN A 38 -1.47 11.27 -7.41
N LEU A 39 -0.73 10.24 -6.98
CA LEU A 39 -1.02 9.51 -5.75
C LEU A 39 -0.78 10.38 -4.52
N ILE A 40 0.31 11.14 -4.49
CA ILE A 40 0.62 12.08 -3.39
C ILE A 40 -0.43 13.19 -3.32
N ASP A 41 -0.82 13.76 -4.45
CA ASP A 41 -1.88 14.77 -4.52
C ASP A 41 -3.18 14.22 -3.96
N LYS A 42 -3.57 13.00 -4.36
CA LYS A 42 -4.76 12.35 -3.81
C LYS A 42 -4.66 12.05 -2.33
N ILE A 43 -3.51 11.61 -1.84
CA ILE A 43 -3.31 11.41 -0.40
C ILE A 43 -3.55 12.74 0.32
N ASN A 44 -3.05 13.85 -0.21
CA ASN A 44 -3.22 15.17 0.39
C ASN A 44 -4.68 15.65 0.38
N THR A 45 -5.40 15.44 -0.72
CA THR A 45 -6.77 15.97 -0.89
C THR A 45 -7.87 15.04 -0.38
N GLU A 46 -7.71 13.72 -0.53
CA GLU A 46 -8.77 12.72 -0.26
C GLU A 46 -8.56 11.93 1.05
N SER A 47 -7.45 12.11 1.77
CA SER A 47 -7.27 11.45 3.07
C SER A 47 -8.04 12.19 4.17
N HIS A 48 -9.27 11.72 4.42
CA HIS A 48 -10.16 12.28 5.45
C HIS A 48 -9.99 11.54 6.79
N PHE A 49 -9.47 12.25 7.80
CA PHE A 49 -9.23 11.70 9.14
C PHE A 49 -10.48 11.07 9.73
N LEU A 50 -11.60 11.81 9.74
CA LEU A 50 -12.83 11.38 10.40
C LEU A 50 -13.38 10.08 9.80
N GLU A 51 -13.35 9.93 8.48
CA GLU A 51 -13.83 8.72 7.80
C GLU A 51 -13.02 7.49 8.21
N VAL A 52 -11.69 7.60 8.16
CA VAL A 52 -10.79 6.51 8.55
C VAL A 52 -10.93 6.20 10.03
N PHE A 53 -10.99 7.22 10.88
CA PHE A 53 -11.16 7.08 12.32
C PHE A 53 -12.43 6.31 12.68
N THR A 54 -13.58 6.71 12.11
CA THR A 54 -14.85 6.03 12.31
C THR A 54 -14.81 4.59 11.78
N SER A 55 -14.15 4.33 10.65
CA SER A 55 -13.97 2.97 10.14
C SER A 55 -13.15 2.08 11.09
N ILE A 56 -12.08 2.62 11.69
CA ILE A 56 -11.25 1.92 12.68
C ILE A 56 -12.07 1.62 13.93
N GLU A 57 -12.79 2.62 14.45
CA GLU A 57 -13.66 2.48 15.62
C GLU A 57 -14.69 1.37 15.43
N LEU A 58 -15.38 1.36 14.28
CA LEU A 58 -16.34 0.32 13.93
C LEU A 58 -15.71 -1.07 13.82
N ALA A 59 -14.50 -1.18 13.27
CA ALA A 59 -13.80 -2.46 13.16
C ALA A 59 -13.42 -3.00 14.54
N VAL A 60 -12.85 -2.15 15.41
CA VAL A 60 -12.47 -2.51 16.78
C VAL A 60 -13.70 -2.92 17.61
N HIS A 61 -14.82 -2.20 17.47
CA HIS A 61 -16.07 -2.54 18.15
C HIS A 61 -16.62 -3.91 17.70
N LYS A 62 -16.44 -4.26 16.41
CA LYS A 62 -16.82 -5.56 15.84
C LYS A 62 -15.79 -6.67 16.09
N ASN A 63 -14.77 -6.43 16.91
CA ASN A 63 -13.62 -7.33 17.11
C ASN A 63 -12.97 -7.78 15.79
N LYS A 64 -12.92 -6.89 14.79
CA LYS A 64 -12.22 -7.10 13.52
C LYS A 64 -10.91 -6.33 13.52
N ASP A 65 -9.91 -6.87 12.83
CA ASP A 65 -8.65 -6.16 12.60
C ASP A 65 -8.87 -5.02 11.59
N PRO A 66 -8.72 -3.74 12.00
CA PRO A 66 -8.84 -2.60 11.09
C PRO A 66 -7.77 -2.58 9.99
N PHE A 67 -6.62 -3.22 10.19
CA PHE A 67 -5.48 -3.20 9.27
C PHE A 67 -5.37 -4.47 8.41
N GLN A 68 -6.36 -5.35 8.43
CA GLN A 68 -6.33 -6.62 7.70
C GLN A 68 -5.98 -6.43 6.21
N ARG A 69 -6.49 -5.36 5.58
CA ARG A 69 -6.29 -5.06 4.15
C ARG A 69 -4.87 -4.62 3.80
N ILE A 70 -4.10 -4.12 4.76
CA ILE A 70 -2.72 -3.66 4.55
C ILE A 70 -1.68 -4.62 5.14
N ARG A 71 -2.12 -5.73 5.74
CA ARG A 71 -1.25 -6.72 6.37
C ARG A 71 -0.23 -7.34 5.40
N TRP A 72 -0.56 -7.37 4.10
CA TRP A 72 0.36 -7.85 3.07
C TRP A 72 1.61 -6.96 2.93
N LEU A 73 1.57 -5.69 3.36
CA LEU A 73 2.75 -4.81 3.32
C LEU A 73 3.88 -5.33 4.19
N GLY A 74 3.58 -5.93 5.34
CA GLY A 74 4.60 -6.58 6.18
C GLY A 74 5.37 -7.68 5.44
N SER A 75 4.69 -8.42 4.55
CA SER A 75 5.33 -9.47 3.73
C SER A 75 6.26 -8.95 2.63
N LEU A 76 6.27 -7.64 2.36
CA LEU A 76 7.19 -7.05 1.39
C LEU A 76 8.63 -7.00 1.92
N ASN A 77 8.81 -6.77 3.23
CA ASN A 77 10.12 -6.57 3.88
C ASN A 77 10.75 -7.86 4.43
N LEU A 78 10.08 -9.00 4.27
CA LEU A 78 10.38 -10.25 4.99
C LEU A 78 11.51 -11.11 4.38
N GLU A 79 12.18 -10.66 3.32
CA GLU A 79 13.33 -11.39 2.76
C GLU A 79 14.66 -11.10 3.48
N GLU A 80 14.75 -10.05 4.31
CA GLU A 80 16.00 -9.68 5.01
C GLU A 80 16.10 -10.17 6.46
N GLU A 81 15.00 -10.49 7.16
CA GLU A 81 15.08 -11.01 8.54
C GLU A 81 14.13 -12.19 8.78
N SER A 82 14.65 -13.40 8.60
CA SER A 82 14.02 -14.63 9.09
C SER A 82 14.11 -14.70 10.62
N SER A 83 13.27 -13.93 11.30
CA SER A 83 13.01 -14.03 12.73
C SER A 83 11.58 -14.57 12.93
N PRO A 84 11.40 -15.74 13.57
CA PRO A 84 10.10 -16.42 13.65
C PRO A 84 9.13 -15.78 14.66
N ASN A 85 9.44 -14.62 15.24
CA ASN A 85 8.77 -14.10 16.46
C ASN A 85 8.25 -12.66 16.37
N HIS A 86 7.98 -12.10 15.19
CA HIS A 86 7.35 -10.78 15.09
C HIS A 86 5.93 -10.88 14.53
N ASP A 87 4.97 -11.09 15.45
CA ASP A 87 3.65 -10.49 15.29
C ASP A 87 3.83 -8.96 15.23
N GLN A 88 4.16 -8.46 14.03
CA GLN A 88 4.46 -7.06 13.73
C GLN A 88 3.23 -6.15 13.91
N TYR A 89 2.08 -6.73 14.26
CA TYR A 89 0.80 -6.07 14.40
C TYR A 89 0.36 -6.04 15.86
N MET A 90 -0.05 -4.85 16.31
CA MET A 90 -0.51 -4.64 17.67
C MET A 90 -1.68 -5.59 17.99
N PRO A 91 -1.65 -6.30 19.15
CA PRO A 91 -2.78 -7.10 19.59
C PRO A 91 -4.07 -6.28 19.65
N LEU A 92 -5.22 -6.89 19.34
CA LEU A 92 -6.53 -6.21 19.34
C LEU A 92 -6.83 -5.49 20.66
N MET A 93 -6.36 -6.03 21.79
CA MET A 93 -6.48 -5.39 23.10
C MET A 93 -5.65 -4.10 23.21
N GLY A 94 -4.43 -4.08 22.64
CA GLY A 94 -3.62 -2.88 22.53
C GLY A 94 -4.29 -1.81 21.65
N MET A 95 -4.94 -2.24 20.55
CA MET A 95 -5.70 -1.32 19.69
C MET A 95 -6.89 -0.68 20.41
N LYS A 96 -7.62 -1.43 21.24
CA LYS A 96 -8.73 -0.88 22.04
C LYS A 96 -8.25 0.21 22.99
N ASN A 97 -7.11 0.00 23.65
CA ASN A 97 -6.52 0.97 24.56
C ASN A 97 -5.98 2.21 23.83
N LEU A 98 -5.40 2.05 22.65
CA LEU A 98 -5.00 3.21 21.83
C LEU A 98 -6.23 3.99 21.34
N LEU A 99 -7.26 3.29 20.88
CA LEU A 99 -8.47 3.91 20.37
C LEU A 99 -9.16 4.75 21.47
N SER A 100 -9.23 4.26 22.71
CA SER A 100 -9.81 5.03 23.81
C SER A 100 -9.03 6.32 24.09
N LEU A 101 -7.70 6.27 24.06
CA LEU A 101 -6.84 7.44 24.17
C LEU A 101 -7.03 8.42 23.01
N CYS A 102 -7.16 7.90 21.78
CA CYS A 102 -7.43 8.73 20.61
C CYS A 102 -8.80 9.40 20.68
N ILE A 103 -9.84 8.71 21.19
CA ILE A 103 -11.17 9.30 21.40
C ILE A 103 -11.09 10.44 22.42
N GLN A 104 -10.37 10.25 23.53
CA GLN A 104 -10.20 11.27 24.57
C GLN A 104 -9.47 12.53 24.06
N HIS A 105 -8.58 12.37 23.09
CA HIS A 105 -7.75 13.45 22.55
C HIS A 105 -7.96 13.68 21.05
N LYS A 106 -9.19 13.45 20.57
CA LYS A 106 -9.52 13.42 19.14
C LYS A 106 -9.01 14.64 18.38
N ASP A 107 -9.27 15.84 18.87
CA ASP A 107 -8.88 17.09 18.21
C ASP A 107 -7.36 17.21 18.05
N LYS A 108 -6.60 16.74 19.05
CA LYS A 108 -5.12 16.73 19.01
C LYS A 108 -4.60 15.71 18.00
N VAL A 109 -5.21 14.53 17.95
CA VAL A 109 -4.86 13.48 17.00
C VAL A 109 -5.19 13.92 15.58
N GLU A 110 -6.34 14.55 15.37
CA GLU A 110 -6.74 15.10 14.07
C GLU A 110 -5.77 16.20 13.62
N ALA A 111 -5.43 17.15 14.49
CA ALA A 111 -4.46 18.20 14.18
C ALA A 111 -3.08 17.61 13.82
N ALA A 112 -2.60 16.62 14.60
CA ALA A 112 -1.36 15.92 14.31
C ALA A 112 -1.40 15.17 12.98
N PHE A 113 -2.53 14.53 12.65
CA PHE A 113 -2.75 13.88 11.36
C PHE A 113 -2.69 14.88 10.21
N GLN A 114 -3.36 16.03 10.33
CA GLN A 114 -3.35 17.07 9.29
C GLN A 114 -1.93 17.59 9.04
N GLN A 115 -1.18 17.85 10.11
CA GLN A 115 0.22 18.26 10.02
C GLN A 115 1.09 17.19 9.36
N LEU A 116 0.95 15.93 9.78
CA LEU A 116 1.68 14.80 9.21
C LEU A 116 1.36 14.63 7.72
N ARG A 117 0.08 14.67 7.34
CA ARG A 117 -0.37 14.53 5.96
C ARG A 117 0.20 15.63 5.07
N SER A 118 0.09 16.89 5.51
CA SER A 118 0.62 18.03 4.77
C SER A 118 2.12 17.91 4.59
N ARG A 119 2.84 17.58 5.66
CA ARG A 119 4.30 17.43 5.66
C ARG A 119 4.75 16.28 4.76
N PHE A 120 4.14 15.11 4.93
CA PHE A 120 4.41 13.93 4.09
C PHE A 120 4.23 14.27 2.61
N SER A 121 3.12 14.91 2.26
CA SER A 121 2.82 15.21 0.86
C SER A 121 3.74 16.27 0.25
N SER A 122 4.33 17.15 1.06
CA SER A 122 5.29 18.15 0.58
C SER A 122 6.74 17.66 0.54
N GLU A 123 7.10 16.69 1.38
CA GLU A 123 8.48 16.24 1.56
C GLU A 123 8.80 14.97 0.75
N VAL A 124 7.82 14.09 0.52
CA VAL A 124 8.06 12.80 -0.12
C VAL A 124 8.41 12.96 -1.61
N ILE A 125 9.46 12.29 -2.06
CA ILE A 125 9.90 12.30 -3.46
C ILE A 125 9.84 10.90 -4.07
N PHE A 126 9.83 10.84 -5.40
CA PHE A 126 9.71 9.57 -6.11
C PHE A 126 10.87 8.61 -5.79
N GLU A 127 12.07 9.16 -5.59
CA GLU A 127 13.28 8.44 -5.22
C GLU A 127 13.13 7.67 -3.90
N ASP A 128 12.29 8.13 -2.98
CA ASP A 128 12.01 7.43 -1.72
C ASP A 128 11.22 6.13 -1.96
N ALA A 129 10.43 6.08 -3.03
CA ALA A 129 9.52 4.97 -3.34
C ALA A 129 10.03 4.03 -4.44
N ILE A 130 11.01 4.49 -5.24
CA ILE A 130 11.43 3.79 -6.46
C ILE A 130 11.95 2.38 -6.15
N GLU A 131 12.68 2.20 -5.05
CA GLU A 131 13.24 0.90 -4.69
C GLU A 131 12.14 -0.09 -4.28
N SER A 132 11.15 0.37 -3.51
CA SER A 132 9.97 -0.43 -3.19
C SER A 132 9.17 -0.82 -4.44
N TYR A 133 9.06 0.07 -5.43
CA TYR A 133 8.41 -0.24 -6.71
C TYR A 133 9.16 -1.29 -7.51
N LYS A 134 10.50 -1.26 -7.52
CA LYS A 134 11.30 -2.31 -8.17
C LYS A 134 11.10 -3.66 -7.53
N ILE A 135 11.18 -3.73 -6.19
CA ILE A 135 10.96 -4.99 -5.43
C ILE A 135 9.58 -5.56 -5.73
N LEU A 136 8.53 -4.72 -5.71
CA LEU A 136 7.17 -5.16 -5.98
C LEU A 136 7.00 -5.67 -7.43
N LEU A 137 7.59 -4.96 -8.40
CA LEU A 137 7.56 -5.34 -9.81
C LEU A 137 8.27 -6.68 -10.05
N GLU A 138 9.40 -6.92 -9.39
CA GLU A 138 10.14 -8.18 -9.49
C GLU A 138 9.34 -9.34 -8.90
N LYS A 139 8.75 -9.15 -7.71
CA LYS A 139 7.84 -10.13 -7.08
C LYS A 139 6.67 -10.47 -8.01
N TYR A 140 6.04 -9.46 -8.62
CA TYR A 140 4.97 -9.66 -9.60
C TYR A 140 5.43 -10.47 -10.81
N ARG A 141 6.57 -10.12 -11.42
CA ARG A 141 7.13 -10.83 -12.58
C ARG A 141 7.39 -12.30 -12.26
N LYS A 142 7.97 -12.59 -11.08
CA LYS A 142 8.23 -13.94 -10.59
C LYS A 142 6.94 -14.75 -10.44
N ALA A 143 5.94 -14.19 -9.75
CA ALA A 143 4.65 -14.84 -9.56
C ALA A 143 3.93 -15.11 -10.89
N ARG A 144 3.93 -14.12 -11.80
CA ARG A 144 3.35 -14.26 -13.15
C ARG A 144 4.03 -15.38 -13.95
N LYS A 145 5.37 -15.46 -13.91
CA LYS A 145 6.12 -16.51 -14.60
C LYS A 145 5.78 -17.90 -14.03
N GLN A 146 5.72 -18.03 -12.71
CA GLN A 146 5.33 -19.29 -12.06
C GLN A 146 3.92 -19.73 -12.45
N TYR A 147 2.96 -18.79 -12.45
CA TYR A 147 1.59 -19.06 -12.87
C TYR A 147 1.52 -19.51 -14.33
N MET A 148 2.18 -18.78 -15.24
CA MET A 148 2.23 -19.15 -16.66
C MET A 148 2.85 -20.54 -16.87
N ASN A 149 3.96 -20.83 -16.20
CA ASN A 149 4.59 -22.15 -16.28
C ASN A 149 3.65 -23.25 -15.76
N GLY A 150 2.97 -23.03 -14.63
CA GLY A 150 2.01 -23.97 -14.08
C GLY A 150 0.83 -24.23 -15.02
N MET A 151 0.26 -23.19 -15.63
CA MET A 151 -0.80 -23.36 -16.63
C MET A 151 -0.31 -24.13 -17.86
N VAL A 152 0.90 -23.84 -18.36
CA VAL A 152 1.47 -24.56 -19.51
C VAL A 152 1.71 -26.02 -19.16
N SER A 153 2.26 -26.33 -17.98
CA SER A 153 2.45 -27.71 -17.52
C SER A 153 1.14 -28.52 -17.49
N LEU A 154 0.04 -27.91 -17.03
CA LEU A 154 -1.29 -28.56 -17.02
C LEU A 154 -1.82 -28.90 -18.42
N HIS A 155 -1.40 -28.16 -19.44
CA HIS A 155 -1.78 -28.43 -20.84
C HIS A 155 -0.91 -29.48 -21.52
N TYR A 156 0.26 -29.81 -20.97
CA TYR A 156 1.14 -30.86 -21.50
C TYR A 156 0.94 -32.24 -20.84
N GLU A 157 0.14 -32.33 -19.77
CA GLU A 157 -0.22 -33.59 -19.09
C GLU A 157 -1.59 -34.17 -19.53
N LEU A 158 -2.21 -33.60 -20.57
CA LEU A 158 -3.42 -34.09 -21.27
C LEU A 158 -3.07 -34.49 -22.71
#